data_AF-A0A126NUI0-F1
#
_entry.id   AF-A0A126NUI0-F1
#
_cell.length_a   1.000
_cell.length_b   1.000
_cell.length_c   1.000
_cell.angle_alpha   90.00
_cell.angle_beta   90.00
_cell.angle_gamma   90.00
#
_symmetry.space_group_name_H-M   'P 1'
#
loop_
_entity.id
_entity.type
_entity.pdbx_description
1 polymer ?
#
loop_
_entity_poly.entity_id
_entity_poly.type
_entity_poly.pdbx_seq_one_letter_code
_entity_poly.pdbx_strand_id
1 'polypeptide(L)' 'MSKIVRYEFDLANPPALTPEQLAEIEALKNRPDSEIDYSDIPPLDDKFWANAVRNPYLGPDRKGTRKAG' A
#
# COMPACT_ATOMS: atom_id res chain seq x y z
N MET A 1 -28.13 -15.87 -21.12
CA MET A 1 -28.49 -14.78 -20.18
C MET A 1 -27.41 -14.70 -19.12
N SER A 2 -26.61 -13.63 -19.08
CA SER A 2 -25.59 -13.43 -18.04
C SER A 2 -26.22 -12.74 -16.84
N LYS A 3 -26.01 -13.31 -15.64
CA LYS A 3 -26.46 -12.73 -14.38
C LYS A 3 -25.47 -11.63 -14.00
N ILE A 4 -25.92 -10.39 -13.91
CA ILE A 4 -25.08 -9.28 -13.42
C ILE A 4 -25.00 -9.41 -11.89
N VAL A 5 -23.80 -9.61 -11.37
CA VAL A 5 -23.52 -9.58 -9.93
C VAL A 5 -23.03 -8.18 -9.57
N ARG A 6 -23.66 -7.53 -8.60
CA ARG A 6 -23.20 -6.27 -8.00
C ARG A 6 -22.61 -6.57 -6.62
N TYR A 7 -21.43 -6.04 -6.36
CA TYR A 7 -20.72 -6.15 -5.10
C TYR A 7 -20.44 -4.75 -4.58
N GLU A 8 -20.74 -4.51 -3.31
CA GLU A 8 -20.46 -3.27 -2.59
C GLU A 8 -19.56 -3.59 -1.39
N PHE A 9 -18.49 -2.83 -1.23
CA PHE A 9 -17.49 -3.01 -0.17
C PHE A 9 -17.59 -1.87 0.84
N ASP A 10 -17.92 -2.20 2.09
CA ASP A 10 -17.94 -1.22 3.18
C ASP A 10 -16.52 -1.02 3.73
N LEU A 11 -15.93 0.13 3.42
CA LEU A 11 -14.60 0.51 3.89
C LEU A 11 -14.56 0.81 5.40
N ALA A 12 -15.69 1.18 6.01
CA ALA A 12 -15.76 1.48 7.44
C ALA A 12 -15.83 0.20 8.30
N ASN A 13 -16.28 -0.91 7.71
CA ASN A 13 -16.38 -2.21 8.37
C ASN A 13 -15.98 -3.35 7.41
N PRO A 14 -14.68 -3.49 7.13
CA PRO A 14 -14.22 -4.55 6.25
C PRO A 14 -14.44 -5.92 6.90
N PRO A 15 -14.64 -6.98 6.09
CA PRO A 15 -14.72 -8.34 6.60
C PRO A 15 -13.42 -8.72 7.32
N ALA A 16 -13.55 -9.52 8.39
CA ALA A 16 -12.40 -10.05 9.09
C ALA A 16 -11.58 -10.96 8.15
N LEU A 17 -10.26 -10.93 8.33
CA LEU A 17 -9.36 -11.82 7.59
C LEU A 17 -9.61 -13.27 8.00
N THR A 18 -9.58 -14.14 7.00
CA THR A 18 -9.58 -15.58 7.22
C THR A 18 -8.26 -16.04 7.84
N PRO A 19 -8.21 -17.21 8.49
CA PRO A 19 -6.98 -17.76 9.04
C PRO A 19 -5.87 -17.94 7.99
N GLU A 20 -6.25 -18.31 6.76
CA GLU A 20 -5.32 -18.48 5.64
C GLU A 20 -4.68 -17.15 5.24
N GLN A 21 -5.48 -16.08 5.15
CA GLN A 21 -4.98 -14.73 4.86
C GLN A 21 -4.05 -14.20 5.95
N LEU A 22 -4.35 -14.48 7.22
CA LEU A 22 -3.45 -14.11 8.31
C LEU A 22 -2.12 -14.86 8.23
N ALA A 23 -2.15 -16.17 7.96
CA ALA A 23 -0.94 -16.97 7.79
C ALA A 23 -0.10 -16.49 6.60
N GLU A 24 -0.73 -16.08 5.49
CA GLU A 24 -0.03 -15.50 4.33
C GLU A 24 0.66 -14.18 4.70
N ILE A 25 -0.03 -13.29 5.43
CA ILE A 25 0.56 -12.02 5.90
C ILE A 25 1.76 -12.29 6.82
N GLU A 26 1.65 -13.25 7.73
CA GLU A 26 2.77 -13.64 8.61
C GLU A 26 3.96 -14.19 7.82
N ALA A 27 3.70 -15.01 6.80
CA ALA A 27 4.73 -15.54 5.91
C ALA A 27 5.43 -14.40 5.14
N LEU A 28 4.65 -13.47 4.56
CA LEU A 28 5.18 -12.30 3.85
C LEU A 28 6.02 -11.40 4.77
N LYS A 29 5.56 -11.19 6.01
CA LYS A 29 6.28 -10.37 7.00
C LYS A 29 7.64 -10.95 7.39
N ASN A 30 7.76 -12.28 7.41
CA ASN A 30 9.00 -12.98 7.76
C ASN A 30 9.94 -13.17 6.56
N ARG A 31 9.48 -12.83 5.35
CA ARG A 31 10.27 -12.98 4.12
C ARG A 31 11.36 -11.90 4.07
N PRO A 32 12.63 -12.26 3.81
CA PRO A 32 13.71 -11.29 3.74
C PRO A 32 13.65 -10.45 2.46
N ASP A 33 14.05 -9.17 2.54
CA ASP A 33 14.10 -8.25 1.40
C ASP A 33 14.99 -8.76 0.26
N SER A 34 15.98 -9.61 0.54
CA SER A 34 16.85 -10.23 -0.46
C SER A 34 16.11 -11.13 -1.46
N GLU A 35 14.89 -11.55 -1.13
CA GLU A 35 14.03 -12.32 -2.04
C GLU A 35 13.13 -11.45 -2.92
N ILE A 36 13.16 -10.12 -2.74
CA ILE A 36 12.44 -9.21 -3.63
C ILE A 36 13.19 -9.17 -4.97
N ASP A 37 12.49 -9.57 -6.02
CA ASP A 37 12.98 -9.48 -7.39
C ASP A 37 12.82 -8.05 -7.91
N TYR A 38 13.94 -7.44 -8.30
CA TYR A 38 14.00 -6.10 -8.89
C TYR A 38 14.44 -6.14 -10.37
N SER A 39 14.43 -7.32 -11.01
CA SER A 39 14.96 -7.48 -12.37
C SER A 39 14.19 -6.70 -13.43
N ASP A 40 12.93 -6.34 -13.15
CA ASP A 40 12.05 -5.56 -14.02
C ASP A 40 12.13 -4.04 -13.80
N ILE A 41 12.73 -3.60 -12.69
CA ILE A 41 12.80 -2.18 -12.30
C ILE A 41 14.26 -1.72 -12.28
N PRO A 42 14.65 -0.73 -13.08
CA PRO A 42 16.02 -0.21 -13.04
C PRO A 42 16.31 0.46 -11.69
N PRO A 43 17.56 0.42 -11.20
CA PRO A 43 17.95 1.14 -10.00
C PRO A 43 17.74 2.65 -10.19
N LEU A 44 17.18 3.30 -9.19
CA LEU A 44 17.00 4.75 -9.18
C LEU A 44 18.26 5.41 -8.62
N ASP A 45 18.76 6.44 -9.30
CA ASP A 45 19.86 7.28 -8.83
C ASP A 45 19.36 8.70 -8.50
N ASP A 46 20.25 9.56 -7.98
CA ASP A 46 19.91 10.94 -7.65
C ASP A 46 19.45 11.75 -8.89
N LYS A 47 19.86 11.34 -10.10
CA LYS A 47 19.47 12.02 -11.35
C LYS A 47 18.01 11.77 -11.66
N PHE A 48 17.46 10.62 -11.29
CA PHE A 48 16.03 10.33 -11.43
C PHE A 48 15.18 11.42 -10.76
N TRP A 49 15.61 11.92 -9.61
CA TRP A 49 14.89 12.93 -8.84
C TRP A 49 15.19 14.38 -9.24
N ALA A 50 16.12 14.64 -10.17
CA ALA A 50 16.57 15.98 -10.52
C ALA A 50 15.44 16.90 -11.05
N ASN A 51 14.41 16.33 -11.66
CA ASN A 51 13.25 17.05 -12.19
C ASN A 51 11.96 16.80 -11.39
N ALA A 52 12.07 16.22 -10.19
CA ALA A 52 10.90 15.95 -9.36
C ALA A 52 10.24 17.26 -8.93
N VAL A 53 8.99 17.46 -9.35
CA VAL A 53 8.21 18.66 -9.01
C VAL A 53 7.35 18.37 -7.77
N ARG A 54 7.33 19.32 -6.83
CA ARG A 54 6.43 19.26 -5.67
C ARG A 54 4.99 19.25 -6.15
N ASN A 55 4.20 18.26 -5.73
CA ASN A 55 2.78 18.20 -6.04
C ASN A 55 2.07 19.48 -5.54
N PRO A 56 1.47 20.31 -6.43
CA PRO A 56 0.86 21.59 -6.07
C PRO A 56 -0.41 21.45 -5.22
N TYR A 57 -0.99 20.25 -5.17
CA TYR A 57 -2.19 19.95 -4.40
C TYR A 57 -1.89 19.48 -2.96
N LEU A 58 -0.63 19.21 -2.64
CA LEU A 58 -0.21 18.92 -1.27
C LEU A 58 -0.03 20.25 -0.51
N GLY A 59 -1.06 20.61 0.27
CA GLY A 59 -1.01 21.72 1.22
C GLY A 59 0.05 21.51 2.32
N PRO A 60 0.30 22.52 3.17
CA PRO A 60 1.16 22.35 4.34
C PRO A 60 0.67 21.17 5.18
N ASP A 61 1.63 20.46 5.77
CA ASP A 61 1.41 19.35 6.66
C ASP A 61 0.30 19.70 7.67
N ARG A 62 -0.85 19.01 7.56
CA ARG A 62 -1.78 18.99 8.68
C ARG A 62 -1.03 18.33 9.82
N LYS A 63 -0.58 19.11 10.81
CA LYS A 63 -0.03 18.57 12.06
C LYS A 63 -1.09 17.65 12.65
N GLY A 64 -0.92 16.35 12.46
CA GLY A 64 -1.77 15.35 13.07
C GLY A 64 -1.73 15.57 14.57
N THR A 65 -2.86 15.95 15.14
CA THR A 65 -3.07 15.92 16.58
C THR A 65 -2.92 14.48 17.04
N ARG A 66 -1.71 14.09 17.45
CA ARG A 66 -1.52 12.88 18.25
C ARG A 66 -2.21 13.13 19.59
N LYS A 67 -3.46 12.69 19.74
CA LYS A 67 -4.00 12.42 21.07
C LYS A 67 -3.31 11.13 21.54
N ALA A 68 -2.42 11.27 22.51
CA ALA A 68 -1.96 10.15 23.30
C ALA A 68 -3.18 9.53 24.00
N GLY A 69 -3.36 8.23 23.80
CA GLY A 69 -4.19 7.36 24.63
C GLY A 69 -3.29 6.47 25.46
#